data_AF-A0AAU6GTN1-F1
#
_entry.id   AF-A0AAU6GTN1-F1
#
_cell.length_a   1.000
_cell.length_b   1.000
_cell.length_c   1.000
_cell.angle_alpha   90.00
_cell.angle_beta   90.00
_cell.angle_gamma   90.00
#
_symmetry.space_group_name_H-M   'P 1'
#
loop_
_entity.id
_entity.type
_entity.pdbx_description
1 polymer ?
#
loop_
_entity_poly.entity_id
_entity_poly.type
_entity_poly.pdbx_seq_one_letter_code
_entity_poly.pdbx_strand_id
1 'polypeptide(L)'
;MNTTRTTGPAHAVAGETVVPPFAVVPGGQVQQALEGREKEIVEVVEAAYRLHGSGRTVNPPSSFLRFPDRPASRMIALPASLGGESPVDGMKWISSFPGNVASGVPRASAVLILNDPATGYPFACMESSIISATRTAASAASAADRLSRDRPRPTRVGFFGTGLIARYIHTFLEGSGWSFDDVGVYDLSADSAAGFRVYVEQSGSAAAVTVHPGPEELIRTSDLVVFATVAGQPHVTEPAWFDHDPVVLHVSLRDLAPEILLASTNIVDDIDHCLRAATSPHLTEQLTGNREFVNGTLDDVMAGSVTVPGDRPAVFSPFGLGVLDLAVGSYVYDRIARAGELRVVDGFFHELSRYG
;
A
#
# COMPACT_ATOMS: atom_id res chain seq x y z
N MET A 1 -17.85 -52.54 -41.46
CA MET A 1 -18.53 -51.48 -40.66
C MET A 1 -17.92 -51.54 -39.26
N ASN A 2 -16.91 -50.70 -39.04
CA ASN A 2 -16.92 -49.54 -38.12
C ASN A 2 -16.95 -49.94 -36.65
N THR A 3 -15.79 -50.02 -35.99
CA THR A 3 -15.09 -48.94 -35.27
C THR A 3 -15.89 -48.37 -34.10
N THR A 4 -15.43 -48.65 -32.87
CA THR A 4 -15.13 -47.62 -31.86
C THR A 4 -14.40 -48.27 -30.68
N ARG A 5 -13.06 -48.20 -30.68
CA ARG A 5 -12.27 -48.25 -29.45
C ARG A 5 -12.43 -46.88 -28.80
N THR A 6 -13.06 -46.84 -27.65
CA THR A 6 -13.09 -45.69 -26.75
C THR A 6 -11.67 -45.38 -26.29
N THR A 7 -11.11 -44.28 -26.78
CA THR A 7 -9.90 -43.66 -26.27
C THR A 7 -10.18 -43.14 -24.87
N GLY A 8 -9.51 -43.70 -23.85
CA GLY A 8 -9.46 -43.12 -22.52
C GLY A 8 -8.80 -41.72 -22.55
N PRO A 9 -9.01 -40.90 -21.51
CA PRO A 9 -8.48 -39.55 -21.48
C PRO A 9 -6.97 -39.60 -21.60
N ALA A 10 -6.44 -38.87 -22.60
CA ALA A 10 -5.02 -38.65 -22.74
C ALA A 10 -4.53 -38.02 -21.43
N HIS A 11 -3.70 -38.76 -20.69
CA HIS A 11 -2.91 -38.18 -19.62
C HIS A 11 -2.14 -37.01 -20.23
N ALA A 12 -2.46 -35.80 -19.77
CA ALA A 12 -1.58 -34.65 -19.98
C ALA A 12 -0.21 -35.08 -19.48
N VAL A 13 0.77 -35.12 -20.39
CA VAL A 13 2.16 -35.38 -20.04
C VAL A 13 2.55 -34.26 -19.08
N ALA A 14 2.69 -34.59 -17.80
CA ALA A 14 3.20 -33.67 -16.80
C ALA A 14 4.59 -33.26 -17.28
N GLY A 15 4.75 -32.01 -17.69
CA GLY A 15 6.08 -31.45 -17.97
C GLY A 15 6.96 -31.62 -16.73
N GLU A 16 8.25 -31.82 -16.93
CA GLU A 16 9.20 -31.83 -15.82
C GLU A 16 9.04 -30.55 -15.00
N THR A 17 8.78 -30.70 -13.71
CA THR A 17 8.75 -29.60 -12.76
C THR A 17 10.18 -29.05 -12.63
N VAL A 18 10.44 -27.90 -13.23
CA VAL A 18 11.76 -27.24 -13.19
C VAL A 18 11.80 -26.28 -11.99
N VAL A 19 12.79 -26.43 -11.13
CA VAL A 19 13.03 -25.48 -10.03
C VAL A 19 13.60 -24.17 -10.61
N PRO A 20 13.00 -23.00 -10.31
CA PRO A 20 13.49 -21.73 -10.82
C PRO A 20 14.85 -21.35 -10.20
N PRO A 21 15.70 -20.61 -10.92
CA PRO A 21 16.89 -20.00 -10.33
C PRO A 21 16.49 -18.96 -9.27
N PHE A 22 17.38 -18.72 -8.31
CA PHE A 22 17.17 -17.69 -7.28
C PHE A 22 17.95 -16.41 -7.61
N ALA A 23 17.26 -15.27 -7.61
CA ALA A 23 17.84 -13.96 -7.88
C ALA A 23 17.81 -13.03 -6.65
N VAL A 24 18.80 -12.14 -6.53
CA VAL A 24 18.81 -11.07 -5.52
C VAL A 24 18.70 -9.71 -6.19
N VAL A 25 17.69 -8.92 -5.82
CA VAL A 25 17.40 -7.61 -6.42
C VAL A 25 17.69 -6.49 -5.40
N PRO A 26 18.79 -5.73 -5.56
CA PRO A 26 19.15 -4.63 -4.68
C PRO A 26 18.27 -3.40 -4.91
N GLY A 27 18.18 -2.53 -3.90
CA GLY A 27 17.34 -1.32 -3.93
C GLY A 27 17.59 -0.38 -5.10
N GLY A 28 18.83 -0.29 -5.60
CA GLY A 28 19.12 0.51 -6.81
C GLY A 28 18.40 0.00 -8.06
N GLN A 29 18.33 -1.32 -8.25
CA GLN A 29 17.57 -1.91 -9.38
C GLN A 29 16.06 -1.78 -9.15
N VAL A 30 15.59 -1.91 -7.91
CA VAL A 30 14.18 -1.68 -7.57
C VAL A 30 13.77 -0.25 -7.88
N GLN A 31 14.55 0.74 -7.45
CA GLN A 31 14.31 2.16 -7.73
C GLN A 31 14.23 2.42 -9.24
N GLN A 32 15.25 1.98 -10.00
CA GLN A 32 15.30 2.18 -11.45
C GLN A 32 14.14 1.50 -12.18
N ALA A 33 13.66 0.36 -11.68
CA ALA A 33 12.52 -0.34 -12.27
C ALA A 33 11.18 0.41 -12.08
N LEU A 34 11.07 1.23 -11.03
CA LEU A 34 9.85 1.92 -10.62
C LEU A 34 9.82 3.41 -10.99
N GLU A 35 10.98 4.06 -11.11
CA GLU A 35 11.10 5.50 -11.33
C GLU A 35 10.37 5.98 -12.61
N GLY A 36 9.54 7.00 -12.46
CA GLY A 36 8.80 7.63 -13.57
C GLY A 36 7.64 6.79 -14.11
N ARG A 37 7.13 5.83 -13.32
CA ARG A 37 6.08 4.88 -13.72
C ARG A 37 4.86 4.91 -12.83
N GLU A 38 4.60 6.06 -12.21
CA GLU A 38 3.56 6.21 -11.19
C GLU A 38 2.19 5.71 -11.69
N LYS A 39 1.80 6.06 -12.93
CA LYS A 39 0.55 5.60 -13.56
C LYS A 39 0.50 4.09 -13.76
N GLU A 40 1.56 3.49 -14.32
CA GLU A 40 1.64 2.04 -14.54
C GLU A 40 1.52 1.28 -13.21
N ILE A 41 2.16 1.78 -12.15
CA ILE A 41 2.11 1.14 -10.83
C ILE A 41 0.76 1.32 -10.14
N VAL A 42 0.07 2.45 -10.34
CA VAL A 42 -1.32 2.61 -9.91
C VAL A 42 -2.21 1.54 -10.58
N GLU A 43 -2.06 1.31 -11.88
CA GLU A 43 -2.80 0.27 -12.60
C GLU A 43 -2.50 -1.14 -12.08
N VAL A 44 -1.23 -1.45 -11.78
CA VAL A 44 -0.82 -2.72 -11.15
C VAL A 44 -1.49 -2.91 -9.78
N VAL A 45 -1.53 -1.87 -8.95
CA VAL A 45 -2.17 -1.91 -7.63
C VAL A 45 -3.68 -2.05 -7.75
N GLU A 46 -4.32 -1.36 -8.68
CA GLU A 46 -5.76 -1.52 -8.94
C GLU A 46 -6.10 -2.93 -9.44
N ALA A 47 -5.27 -3.51 -10.32
CA ALA A 47 -5.45 -4.89 -10.77
C ALA A 47 -5.35 -5.88 -9.60
N ALA A 48 -4.41 -5.66 -8.68
CA ALA A 48 -4.28 -6.48 -7.48
C ALA A 48 -5.50 -6.35 -6.55
N TYR A 49 -6.06 -5.15 -6.40
CA TYR A 49 -7.32 -4.96 -5.66
C TYR A 49 -8.50 -5.71 -6.29
N ARG A 50 -8.65 -5.67 -7.62
CA ARG A 50 -9.71 -6.43 -8.33
C ARG A 50 -9.55 -7.94 -8.18
N LEU A 51 -8.32 -8.44 -8.22
CA LEU A 51 -8.05 -9.85 -7.93
C LEU A 51 -8.39 -10.20 -6.49
N HIS A 52 -8.11 -9.30 -5.55
CA HIS A 52 -8.44 -9.50 -4.15
C HIS A 52 -9.95 -9.52 -3.91
N GLY A 53 -10.69 -8.52 -4.39
CA GLY A 53 -12.15 -8.44 -4.23
C GLY A 53 -12.92 -9.54 -4.95
N SER A 54 -12.37 -10.09 -6.05
CA SER A 54 -12.93 -11.29 -6.72
C SER A 54 -12.54 -12.62 -6.06
N GLY A 55 -11.87 -12.61 -4.92
CA GLY A 55 -11.48 -13.83 -4.19
C GLY A 55 -10.36 -14.64 -4.86
N ARG A 56 -9.61 -14.04 -5.79
CA ARG A 56 -8.50 -14.69 -6.53
C ARG A 56 -7.14 -14.49 -5.85
N THR A 57 -7.13 -14.27 -4.54
CA THR A 57 -5.92 -14.11 -3.75
C THR A 57 -6.07 -14.83 -2.41
N VAL A 58 -4.94 -15.09 -1.75
CA VAL A 58 -4.91 -15.50 -0.34
C VAL A 58 -4.07 -14.48 0.42
N ASN A 59 -4.69 -13.74 1.33
CA ASN A 59 -4.02 -12.72 2.13
C ASN A 59 -4.31 -12.97 3.63
N PRO A 60 -3.58 -13.88 4.29
CA PRO A 60 -3.78 -14.15 5.71
C PRO A 60 -3.40 -12.93 6.57
N PRO A 61 -3.88 -12.88 7.83
CA PRO A 61 -3.52 -11.80 8.75
C PRO A 61 -2.01 -11.67 8.94
N SER A 62 -1.52 -10.44 8.93
CA SER A 62 -0.11 -10.14 9.19
C SER A 62 0.35 -10.63 10.57
N SER A 63 1.51 -11.28 10.63
CA SER A 63 2.09 -11.72 11.90
C SER A 63 3.05 -10.68 12.45
N PHE A 64 2.76 -10.17 13.65
CA PHE A 64 3.54 -9.11 14.30
C PHE A 64 4.51 -9.72 15.32
N LEU A 65 5.81 -9.60 15.07
CA LEU A 65 6.84 -9.80 16.08
C LEU A 65 7.01 -8.51 16.88
N ARG A 66 6.61 -8.55 18.15
CA ARG A 66 6.72 -7.45 19.11
C ARG A 66 7.73 -7.78 20.20
N PHE A 67 8.34 -6.74 20.76
CA PHE A 67 9.46 -6.88 21.69
C PHE A 67 9.12 -6.19 23.02
N PRO A 68 9.07 -6.92 24.16
CA PRO A 68 8.82 -6.33 25.46
C PRO A 68 9.84 -5.28 25.89
N ASP A 69 11.12 -5.45 25.54
CA ASP A 69 12.24 -4.55 25.85
C ASP A 69 12.26 -3.27 24.98
N ARG A 70 11.52 -3.26 23.87
CA ARG A 70 11.46 -2.13 22.93
C ARG A 70 10.05 -2.02 22.31
N PRO A 71 9.04 -1.63 23.09
CA PRO A 71 7.62 -1.72 22.71
C PRO A 71 7.24 -0.88 21.47
N ALA A 72 8.04 0.14 21.12
CA ALA A 72 7.84 0.95 19.91
C ALA A 72 8.31 0.26 18.62
N SER A 73 9.15 -0.77 18.73
CA SER A 73 9.70 -1.50 17.58
C SER A 73 8.89 -2.75 17.27
N ARG A 74 8.86 -3.13 15.99
CA ARG A 74 8.18 -4.33 15.52
C ARG A 74 8.78 -4.85 14.23
N MET A 75 8.57 -6.13 13.97
CA MET A 75 8.74 -6.73 12.65
C MET A 75 7.43 -7.38 12.23
N ILE A 76 7.16 -7.43 10.94
CA ILE A 76 5.88 -7.92 10.40
C ILE A 76 6.17 -8.85 9.23
N ALA A 77 5.61 -10.06 9.30
CA ALA A 77 5.51 -10.97 8.16
C ALA A 77 4.14 -10.77 7.49
N LEU A 78 4.16 -10.49 6.19
CA LEU A 78 2.98 -10.37 5.35
C LEU A 78 3.07 -11.41 4.22
N PRO A 79 2.78 -12.69 4.49
CA PRO A 79 2.67 -13.70 3.44
C PRO A 79 1.41 -13.47 2.63
N ALA A 80 1.46 -13.76 1.32
CA ALA A 80 0.32 -13.66 0.44
C ALA A 80 0.47 -14.60 -0.78
N SER A 81 -0.64 -14.83 -1.46
CA SER A 81 -0.73 -15.45 -2.78
C SER A 81 -1.55 -14.53 -3.67
N LEU A 82 -0.98 -14.10 -4.79
CA LEU A 82 -1.62 -13.29 -5.81
C LEU A 82 -1.90 -14.18 -7.01
N GLY A 83 -3.18 -14.39 -7.35
CA GLY A 83 -3.56 -15.04 -8.59
C GLY A 83 -3.45 -14.10 -9.81
N GLY A 84 -4.18 -14.41 -10.88
CA GLY A 84 -4.20 -13.58 -12.09
C GLY A 84 -3.57 -14.28 -13.30
N GLU A 85 -3.06 -13.49 -14.24
CA GLU A 85 -2.35 -13.99 -15.43
C GLU A 85 -0.91 -14.40 -15.10
N SER A 86 -0.27 -13.68 -14.17
CA SER A 86 1.06 -13.97 -13.64
C SER A 86 0.96 -14.26 -12.13
N PRO A 87 0.51 -15.45 -11.73
CA PRO A 87 0.36 -15.79 -10.32
C PRO A 87 1.73 -15.81 -9.63
N VAL A 88 1.75 -15.37 -8.38
CA VAL A 88 2.96 -15.35 -7.54
C VAL A 88 2.58 -15.54 -6.08
N ASP A 89 3.39 -16.34 -5.38
CA ASP A 89 3.32 -16.46 -3.93
C ASP A 89 4.49 -15.71 -3.32
N GLY A 90 4.40 -15.38 -2.04
CA GLY A 90 5.57 -14.83 -1.37
C GLY A 90 5.27 -14.21 -0.02
N MET A 91 6.25 -13.44 0.46
CA MET A 91 6.17 -12.80 1.75
C MET A 91 7.04 -11.55 1.80
N LYS A 92 6.43 -10.44 2.25
CA LYS A 92 7.21 -9.30 2.74
C LYS A 92 7.57 -9.50 4.19
N TRP A 93 8.85 -9.31 4.51
CA TRP A 93 9.34 -9.19 5.88
C TRP A 93 9.83 -7.76 6.11
N ILE A 94 9.12 -7.00 6.94
CA ILE A 94 9.39 -5.58 7.19
C ILE A 94 9.64 -5.29 8.67
N SER A 95 10.70 -4.53 8.94
CA SER A 95 11.04 -4.02 10.26
C SER A 95 10.65 -2.56 10.40
N SER A 96 10.25 -2.14 11.61
CA SER A 96 10.03 -0.74 11.97
C SER A 96 10.64 -0.45 13.33
N PHE A 97 11.67 0.38 13.35
CA PHE A 97 12.43 0.79 14.53
C PHE A 97 12.46 2.33 14.59
N PRO A 98 11.50 2.97 15.29
CA PRO A 98 11.40 4.43 15.34
C PRO A 98 12.68 5.14 15.80
N GLY A 99 13.43 4.54 16.73
CA GLY A 99 14.68 5.11 17.26
C GLY A 99 15.79 5.29 16.21
N ASN A 100 15.74 4.61 15.06
CA ASN A 100 16.73 4.72 13.99
C ASN A 100 16.87 6.16 13.46
N VAL A 101 15.76 6.92 13.46
CA VAL A 101 15.74 8.29 12.91
C VAL A 101 16.66 9.21 13.68
N ALA A 102 16.79 9.04 15.00
CA ALA A 102 17.71 9.81 15.83
C ALA A 102 19.19 9.55 15.49
N SER A 103 19.49 8.45 14.80
CA SER A 103 20.83 8.10 14.31
C SER A 103 20.98 8.32 12.81
N GLY A 104 20.05 9.01 12.15
CA GLY A 104 20.08 9.26 10.70
C GLY A 104 19.78 8.01 9.84
N VAL A 105 19.29 6.93 10.45
CA VAL A 105 18.95 5.69 9.76
C VAL A 105 17.43 5.65 9.48
N PRO A 106 16.98 5.13 8.33
CA PRO A 106 15.56 4.96 8.07
C PRO A 106 14.86 4.12 9.15
N ARG A 107 13.64 4.55 9.50
CA ARG A 107 12.78 3.83 10.46
C ARG A 107 12.48 2.40 10.02
N ALA A 108 12.27 2.19 8.72
CA ALA A 108 11.83 0.91 8.18
C ALA A 108 12.84 0.34 7.18
N SER A 109 12.95 -0.98 7.17
CA SER A 109 13.69 -1.77 6.19
C SER A 109 12.88 -3.03 5.89
N ALA A 110 12.95 -3.53 4.65
CA ALA A 110 12.17 -4.70 4.27
C ALA A 110 12.85 -5.51 3.17
N VAL A 111 12.53 -6.80 3.15
CA VAL A 111 12.79 -7.69 2.02
C VAL A 111 11.49 -8.33 1.55
N LEU A 112 11.43 -8.64 0.26
CA LEU A 112 10.35 -9.39 -0.36
C LEU A 112 10.90 -10.68 -0.96
N ILE A 113 10.35 -11.81 -0.56
CA ILE A 113 10.59 -13.09 -1.21
C ILE A 113 9.44 -13.36 -2.17
N LEU A 114 9.77 -13.71 -3.42
CA LEU A 114 8.82 -14.23 -4.39
C LEU A 114 9.04 -15.73 -4.58
N ASN A 115 7.95 -16.47 -4.61
CA ASN A 115 7.87 -17.92 -4.71
C ASN A 115 7.08 -18.30 -5.95
N ASP A 116 7.54 -19.35 -6.63
CA ASP A 116 6.83 -19.96 -7.74
C ASP A 116 5.62 -20.75 -7.20
N PRO A 117 4.38 -20.41 -7.58
CA PRO A 117 3.20 -21.12 -7.10
C PRO A 117 3.15 -22.60 -7.46
N ALA A 118 3.84 -23.03 -8.52
CA ALA A 118 3.85 -24.43 -8.95
C ALA A 118 4.72 -25.31 -8.06
N THR A 119 5.84 -24.80 -7.57
CA THR A 119 6.85 -25.57 -6.83
C THR A 119 6.99 -25.17 -5.38
N GLY A 120 6.53 -23.97 -5.01
CA GLY A 120 6.78 -23.31 -3.74
C GLY A 120 8.23 -22.80 -3.58
N TYR A 121 9.12 -23.02 -4.55
CA TYR A 121 10.50 -22.58 -4.44
C TYR A 121 10.61 -21.06 -4.56
N PRO A 122 11.39 -20.39 -3.69
CA PRO A 122 11.65 -18.98 -3.86
C PRO A 122 12.55 -18.76 -5.08
N PHE A 123 12.22 -17.76 -5.89
CA PHE A 123 12.98 -17.40 -7.09
C PHE A 123 13.56 -15.98 -7.01
N ALA A 124 13.13 -15.16 -6.05
CA ALA A 124 13.70 -13.83 -5.84
C ALA A 124 13.71 -13.40 -4.38
N CYS A 125 14.74 -12.64 -3.99
CA CYS A 125 14.76 -11.82 -2.78
C CYS A 125 15.10 -10.37 -3.15
N MET A 126 14.24 -9.43 -2.77
CA MET A 126 14.30 -8.05 -3.23
C MET A 126 14.32 -7.10 -2.06
N GLU A 127 15.03 -5.97 -2.18
CA GLU A 127 14.82 -4.81 -1.31
C GLU A 127 13.36 -4.36 -1.44
N SER A 128 12.65 -4.20 -0.32
CA SER A 128 11.20 -4.00 -0.33
C SER A 128 10.73 -2.75 0.41
N SER A 129 11.62 -1.93 0.98
CA SER A 129 11.19 -0.66 1.55
C SER A 129 10.70 0.30 0.47
N ILE A 130 11.36 0.33 -0.69
CA ILE A 130 10.93 1.10 -1.86
C ILE A 130 9.62 0.54 -2.41
N ILE A 131 9.52 -0.78 -2.58
CA ILE A 131 8.29 -1.46 -3.03
C ILE A 131 7.12 -1.12 -2.10
N SER A 132 7.33 -1.21 -0.79
CA SER A 132 6.29 -0.94 0.20
C SER A 132 5.86 0.53 0.21
N ALA A 133 6.78 1.48 0.02
CA ALA A 133 6.41 2.90 -0.09
C ALA A 133 5.64 3.17 -1.40
N THR A 134 6.11 2.59 -2.50
CA THR A 134 5.53 2.71 -3.84
C THR A 134 4.09 2.18 -3.88
N ARG A 135 3.85 0.93 -3.45
CA ARG A 135 2.50 0.35 -3.45
C ARG A 135 1.54 1.09 -2.51
N THR A 136 2.06 1.66 -1.42
CA THR A 136 1.25 2.47 -0.48
C THR A 136 0.81 3.77 -1.15
N ALA A 137 1.72 4.45 -1.83
CA ALA A 137 1.43 5.69 -2.54
C ALA A 137 0.55 5.48 -3.77
N ALA A 138 0.77 4.42 -4.53
CA ALA A 138 -0.10 4.01 -5.63
C ALA A 138 -1.52 3.72 -5.14
N SER A 139 -1.67 2.99 -4.03
CA SER A 139 -2.97 2.75 -3.40
C SER A 139 -3.64 4.06 -2.95
N ALA A 140 -2.89 4.98 -2.36
CA ALA A 140 -3.41 6.27 -1.90
C ALA A 140 -3.83 7.15 -3.09
N ALA A 141 -3.05 7.19 -4.16
CA ALA A 141 -3.38 7.95 -5.37
C ALA A 141 -4.59 7.37 -6.12
N SER A 142 -4.71 6.04 -6.20
CA SER A 142 -5.92 5.39 -6.73
C SER A 142 -7.14 5.76 -5.88
N ALA A 143 -7.06 5.63 -4.55
CA ALA A 143 -8.16 6.02 -3.68
C ALA A 143 -8.53 7.51 -3.82
N ALA A 144 -7.54 8.41 -3.86
CA ALA A 144 -7.80 9.83 -4.09
C ALA A 144 -8.60 10.05 -5.39
N ASP A 145 -8.23 9.38 -6.48
CA ASP A 145 -8.95 9.50 -7.76
C ASP A 145 -10.37 8.94 -7.65
N ARG A 146 -10.50 7.69 -7.19
CA ARG A 146 -11.78 6.98 -7.12
C ARG A 146 -12.79 7.69 -6.20
N LEU A 147 -12.35 8.19 -5.05
CA LEU A 147 -13.22 8.87 -4.09
C LEU A 147 -13.57 10.31 -4.50
N SER A 148 -12.89 10.89 -5.48
CA SER A 148 -13.12 12.27 -5.94
C SER A 148 -13.99 12.37 -7.20
N ARG A 149 -14.38 11.25 -7.83
CA ARG A 149 -15.04 11.26 -9.15
C ARG A 149 -16.41 11.94 -9.18
N ASP A 150 -17.16 11.86 -8.08
CA ASP A 150 -18.49 12.46 -7.95
C ASP A 150 -18.45 13.79 -7.17
N ARG A 151 -17.27 14.42 -7.07
CA ARG A 151 -17.02 15.65 -6.32
C ARG A 151 -16.15 16.61 -7.16
N PRO A 152 -16.10 17.91 -6.83
CA PRO A 152 -15.06 18.78 -7.38
C PRO A 152 -13.69 18.17 -7.09
N ARG A 153 -12.84 18.07 -8.12
CA ARG A 153 -11.49 17.51 -7.96
C ARG A 153 -10.72 18.37 -6.96
N PRO A 154 -10.15 17.79 -5.88
CA PRO A 154 -9.36 18.53 -4.91
C PRO A 154 -8.21 19.30 -5.57
N THR A 155 -8.10 20.61 -5.29
CA THR A 155 -6.95 21.43 -5.71
C THR A 155 -6.09 21.89 -4.54
N ARG A 156 -6.55 21.70 -3.30
CA ARG A 156 -5.78 21.97 -2.07
C ARG A 156 -5.52 20.67 -1.32
N VAL A 157 -4.26 20.32 -1.10
CA VAL A 157 -3.87 19.09 -0.40
C VAL A 157 -3.12 19.40 0.90
N GLY A 158 -3.53 18.78 2.00
CA GLY A 158 -2.89 18.90 3.31
C GLY A 158 -2.18 17.61 3.71
N PHE A 159 -0.89 17.69 4.03
CA PHE A 159 -0.12 16.55 4.54
C PHE A 159 0.08 16.65 6.05
N PHE A 160 -0.45 15.66 6.77
CA PHE A 160 -0.33 15.48 8.20
C PHE A 160 0.66 14.34 8.49
N GLY A 161 1.85 14.71 8.98
CA GLY A 161 3.00 13.82 9.04
C GLY A 161 3.73 13.78 7.69
N THR A 162 4.95 14.30 7.65
CA THR A 162 5.61 14.70 6.38
C THR A 162 6.87 13.89 6.08
N GLY A 163 6.88 12.64 6.56
CA GLY A 163 7.97 11.69 6.33
C GLY A 163 8.00 11.08 4.93
N LEU A 164 8.73 9.97 4.80
CA LEU A 164 8.95 9.27 3.51
C LEU A 164 7.65 8.94 2.77
N ILE A 165 6.63 8.43 3.48
CA ILE A 165 5.36 8.02 2.85
C ILE A 165 4.60 9.21 2.27
N ALA A 166 4.59 10.36 2.95
CA ALA A 166 3.98 11.58 2.42
C ALA A 166 4.63 12.01 1.11
N ARG A 167 5.95 11.91 0.99
CA ARG A 167 6.69 12.24 -0.24
C ARG A 167 6.31 11.31 -1.38
N TYR A 168 6.26 10.00 -1.12
CA TYR A 168 5.83 9.04 -2.14
C TYR A 168 4.38 9.30 -2.57
N ILE A 169 3.47 9.59 -1.64
CA ILE A 169 2.07 9.92 -1.97
C ILE A 169 2.00 11.18 -2.85
N HIS A 170 2.74 12.24 -2.49
CA HIS A 170 2.83 13.45 -3.31
C HIS A 170 3.33 13.15 -4.73
N THR A 171 4.47 12.45 -4.88
CA THR A 171 4.99 12.02 -6.19
C THR A 171 3.96 11.23 -6.99
N PHE A 172 3.25 10.29 -6.36
CA PHE A 172 2.26 9.46 -7.05
C PHE A 172 1.00 10.22 -7.45
N LEU A 173 0.56 11.18 -6.64
CA LEU A 173 -0.54 12.07 -7.01
C LEU A 173 -0.15 12.87 -8.26
N GLU A 174 0.97 13.60 -8.23
CA GLU A 174 1.43 14.40 -9.37
C GLU A 174 1.70 13.54 -10.62
N GLY A 175 2.43 12.43 -10.45
CA GLY A 175 2.72 11.48 -11.53
C GLY A 175 1.47 10.84 -12.15
N SER A 176 0.37 10.77 -11.38
CA SER A 176 -0.94 10.29 -11.86
C SER A 176 -1.81 11.40 -12.46
N GLY A 177 -1.29 12.62 -12.63
CA GLY A 177 -2.00 13.74 -13.24
C GLY A 177 -2.81 14.59 -12.27
N TRP A 178 -2.47 14.57 -10.97
CA TRP A 178 -2.96 15.57 -10.04
C TRP A 178 -2.12 16.84 -10.13
N SER A 179 -2.77 17.98 -9.89
CA SER A 179 -2.14 19.28 -9.76
C SER A 179 -2.83 20.01 -8.63
N PHE A 180 -2.05 20.71 -7.81
CA PHE A 180 -2.55 21.43 -6.64
C PHE A 180 -2.21 22.91 -6.76
N ASP A 181 -3.13 23.75 -6.29
CA ASP A 181 -2.91 25.19 -6.13
C ASP A 181 -2.18 25.46 -4.81
N ASP A 182 -2.54 24.71 -3.76
CA ASP A 182 -1.97 24.82 -2.41
C ASP A 182 -1.58 23.45 -1.84
N VAL A 183 -0.41 23.40 -1.21
CA VAL A 183 0.08 22.27 -0.42
C VAL A 183 0.25 22.72 1.04
N GLY A 184 -0.67 22.28 1.89
CA GLY A 184 -0.59 22.43 3.34
C GLY A 184 0.33 21.38 3.97
N VAL A 185 1.12 21.79 4.96
CA VAL A 185 2.11 20.94 5.63
C VAL A 185 1.95 21.06 7.15
N TYR A 186 1.81 19.94 7.85
CA TYR A 186 1.84 19.88 9.31
C TYR A 186 2.62 18.64 9.79
N ASP A 187 3.59 18.87 10.68
CA ASP A 187 4.33 17.82 11.38
C ASP A 187 4.73 18.33 12.77
N LEU A 188 4.81 17.43 13.76
CA LEU A 188 5.31 17.77 15.09
C LEU A 188 6.81 18.12 15.08
N SER A 189 7.53 17.61 14.09
CA SER A 189 8.94 17.94 13.83
C SER A 189 9.03 19.08 12.82
N ALA A 190 9.49 20.25 13.29
CA ALA A 190 9.73 21.40 12.42
C ALA A 190 10.72 21.08 11.28
N ASP A 191 11.74 20.25 11.55
CA ASP A 191 12.70 19.80 10.54
C ASP A 191 12.04 18.92 9.46
N SER A 192 11.11 18.05 9.87
CA SER A 192 10.37 17.21 8.92
C SER A 192 9.42 18.03 8.05
N ALA A 193 8.74 19.02 8.63
CA ALA A 193 7.89 19.96 7.89
C ALA A 193 8.72 20.80 6.90
N ALA A 194 9.84 21.37 7.35
CA ALA A 194 10.74 22.14 6.49
C ALA A 194 11.34 21.29 5.36
N GLY A 195 11.79 20.06 5.67
CA GLY A 195 12.35 19.15 4.68
C GLY A 195 11.31 18.70 3.64
N PHE A 196 10.05 18.54 4.02
CA PHE A 196 8.97 18.24 3.08
C PHE A 196 8.62 19.44 2.19
N ARG A 197 8.55 20.64 2.78
CA ARG A 197 8.37 21.88 2.01
C ARG A 197 9.43 22.02 0.92
N VAL A 198 10.71 21.88 1.28
CA VAL A 198 11.82 21.95 0.31
C VAL A 198 11.67 20.89 -0.79
N TYR A 199 11.24 19.67 -0.43
CA TYR A 199 10.97 18.62 -1.40
C TYR A 199 9.85 19.00 -2.39
N VAL A 200 8.73 19.56 -1.92
CA VAL A 200 7.64 20.03 -2.79
C VAL A 200 8.12 21.18 -3.68
N GLU A 201 8.83 22.16 -3.14
CA GLU A 201 9.40 23.27 -3.91
C GLU A 201 10.39 22.78 -4.99
N GLN A 202 11.08 21.65 -4.77
CA GLN A 202 12.01 21.03 -5.72
C GLN A 202 11.36 20.07 -6.72
N SER A 203 10.12 19.63 -6.48
CA SER A 203 9.40 18.71 -7.36
C SER A 203 9.02 19.33 -8.72
N GLY A 204 9.11 20.66 -8.84
CA GLY A 204 8.63 21.41 -9.99
C GLY A 204 7.14 21.77 -9.91
N SER A 205 6.48 21.46 -8.80
CA SER A 205 5.10 21.87 -8.52
C SER A 205 4.97 23.39 -8.48
N ALA A 206 3.89 23.92 -9.05
CA ALA A 206 3.56 25.35 -8.99
C ALA A 206 2.78 25.73 -7.72
N ALA A 207 2.46 24.75 -6.87
CA ALA A 207 1.63 24.95 -5.70
C ALA A 207 2.29 25.87 -4.65
N ALA A 208 1.48 26.71 -4.00
CA ALA A 208 1.92 27.45 -2.82
C ALA A 208 2.05 26.49 -1.62
N VAL A 209 3.21 26.48 -0.97
CA VAL A 209 3.45 25.60 0.19
C VAL A 209 3.31 26.37 1.50
N THR A 210 2.34 25.97 2.32
CA THR A 210 2.05 26.59 3.63
C THR A 210 2.30 25.60 4.77
N VAL A 211 3.20 25.96 5.69
CA VAL A 211 3.40 25.19 6.93
C VAL A 211 2.45 25.72 7.99
N HIS A 212 1.50 24.90 8.40
CA HIS A 212 0.50 25.28 9.40
C HIS A 212 1.03 25.09 10.83
N PRO A 213 0.66 25.98 11.77
CA PRO A 213 1.08 25.86 13.18
C PRO A 213 0.28 24.79 13.94
N GLY A 214 -0.86 24.36 13.40
CA GLY A 214 -1.76 23.43 14.06
C GLY A 214 -2.58 22.58 13.08
N PRO A 215 -3.17 21.49 13.59
CA PRO A 215 -3.88 20.51 12.78
C PRO A 215 -5.21 21.02 12.21
N GLU A 216 -5.93 21.84 12.98
CA GLU A 216 -7.26 22.33 12.60
C GLU A 216 -7.25 23.11 11.29
N GLU A 217 -6.36 24.12 11.20
CA GLU A 217 -6.31 25.00 10.04
C GLU A 217 -5.95 24.21 8.77
N LEU A 218 -4.96 23.31 8.84
CA LEU A 218 -4.59 22.42 7.75
C LEU A 218 -5.79 21.63 7.24
N ILE A 219 -6.54 21.00 8.14
CA ILE A 219 -7.66 20.13 7.77
C ILE A 219 -8.78 20.97 7.13
N ARG A 220 -9.14 22.10 7.75
CA ARG A 220 -10.23 22.98 7.28
C ARG A 220 -9.96 23.62 5.92
N THR A 221 -8.71 23.80 5.54
CA THR A 221 -8.33 24.44 4.26
C THR A 221 -8.01 23.45 3.15
N SER A 222 -8.03 22.14 3.42
CA SER A 222 -7.63 21.10 2.47
C SER A 222 -8.85 20.35 1.93
N ASP A 223 -8.92 20.21 0.61
CA ASP A 223 -9.93 19.39 -0.09
C ASP A 223 -9.54 17.90 -0.06
N LEU A 224 -8.24 17.62 -0.05
CA LEU A 224 -7.63 16.31 0.13
C LEU A 224 -6.72 16.33 1.37
N VAL A 225 -6.99 15.52 2.38
CA VAL A 225 -6.17 15.42 3.59
C VAL A 225 -5.43 14.09 3.61
N VAL A 226 -4.12 14.10 3.74
CA VAL A 226 -3.26 12.90 3.80
C VAL A 226 -2.70 12.75 5.20
N PHE A 227 -3.11 11.71 5.91
CA PHE A 227 -2.50 11.31 7.16
C PHE A 227 -1.44 10.23 6.91
N ALA A 228 -0.18 10.57 7.16
CA ALA A 228 0.98 9.68 7.02
C ALA A 228 1.89 9.74 8.25
N THR A 229 1.28 9.77 9.44
CA THR A 229 1.98 9.90 10.72
C THR A 229 2.53 8.56 11.23
N VAL A 230 3.08 8.58 12.44
CA VAL A 230 3.45 7.37 13.21
C VAL A 230 2.66 7.26 14.51
N ALA A 231 1.51 7.91 14.61
CA ALA A 231 0.68 7.92 15.80
C ALA A 231 0.31 6.50 16.27
N GLY A 232 0.38 6.28 17.58
CA GLY A 232 -0.02 5.02 18.21
C GLY A 232 -1.50 4.94 18.58
N GLN A 233 -2.19 6.08 18.56
CA GLN A 233 -3.59 6.25 18.96
C GLN A 233 -4.16 7.52 18.31
N PRO A 234 -5.50 7.60 18.14
CA PRO A 234 -6.18 8.79 17.62
C PRO A 234 -5.75 10.07 18.33
N HIS A 235 -5.56 11.15 17.54
CA HIS A 235 -5.17 12.47 18.03
C HIS A 235 -5.97 13.61 17.40
N VAL A 236 -6.61 13.38 16.25
CA VAL A 236 -7.64 14.26 15.69
C VAL A 236 -8.99 13.77 16.17
N THR A 237 -9.68 14.61 16.94
CA THR A 237 -10.89 14.21 17.69
C THR A 237 -12.15 15.00 17.33
N GLU A 238 -12.01 16.13 16.62
CA GLU A 238 -13.09 17.07 16.34
C GLU A 238 -13.71 16.82 14.95
N PRO A 239 -14.93 16.25 14.84
CA PRO A 239 -15.57 16.01 13.54
C PRO A 239 -15.84 17.30 12.76
N ALA A 240 -16.11 18.41 13.47
CA ALA A 240 -16.41 19.71 12.88
C ALA A 240 -15.25 20.29 12.03
N TRP A 241 -14.04 19.74 12.13
CA TRP A 241 -12.92 20.12 11.26
C TRP A 241 -13.13 19.65 9.81
N PHE A 242 -14.02 18.69 9.59
CA PHE A 242 -14.29 18.06 8.30
C PHE A 242 -15.66 18.45 7.70
N ASP A 243 -16.35 19.47 8.23
CA ASP A 243 -17.69 19.90 7.76
C ASP A 243 -17.73 20.40 6.30
N HIS A 244 -16.57 20.61 5.67
CA HIS A 244 -16.43 20.91 4.24
C HIS A 244 -16.31 19.65 3.37
N ASP A 245 -16.53 18.47 3.97
CA ASP A 245 -16.62 17.17 3.35
C ASP A 245 -15.39 16.79 2.48
N PRO A 246 -14.15 16.82 3.02
CA PRO A 246 -12.97 16.51 2.23
C PRO A 246 -12.85 15.02 1.90
N VAL A 247 -11.96 14.72 0.95
CA VAL A 247 -11.41 13.37 0.80
C VAL A 247 -10.24 13.20 1.76
N VAL A 248 -10.19 12.09 2.49
CA VAL A 248 -9.18 11.83 3.52
C VAL A 248 -8.48 10.51 3.23
N LEU A 249 -7.17 10.55 2.99
CA LEU A 249 -6.31 9.39 2.89
C LEU A 249 -5.72 9.09 4.26
N HIS A 250 -6.36 8.20 5.01
CA HIS A 250 -6.00 7.83 6.37
C HIS A 250 -4.97 6.68 6.40
N VAL A 251 -3.79 6.93 5.82
CA VAL A 251 -2.76 5.91 5.55
C VAL A 251 -2.07 5.39 6.82
N SER A 252 -1.92 6.23 7.85
CA SER A 252 -1.34 5.83 9.14
C SER A 252 -2.31 5.12 10.10
N LEU A 253 -3.61 5.11 9.77
CA LEU A 253 -4.68 4.32 10.38
C LEU A 253 -5.00 4.60 11.86
N ARG A 254 -4.34 5.56 12.51
CA ARG A 254 -4.48 5.82 13.96
C ARG A 254 -4.58 7.30 14.27
N ASP A 255 -5.03 8.09 13.32
CA ASP A 255 -5.05 9.55 13.45
C ASP A 255 -6.41 10.04 13.89
N LEU A 256 -7.46 9.45 13.34
CA LEU A 256 -8.84 9.90 13.50
C LEU A 256 -9.54 9.20 14.68
N ALA A 257 -10.28 9.94 15.49
CA ALA A 257 -11.19 9.37 16.49
C ALA A 257 -12.39 8.66 15.83
N PRO A 258 -12.99 7.65 16.50
CA PRO A 258 -14.15 6.93 15.96
C PRO A 258 -15.31 7.81 15.48
N GLU A 259 -15.57 8.92 16.18
CA GLU A 259 -16.66 9.85 15.87
C GLU A 259 -16.52 10.47 14.47
N ILE A 260 -15.28 10.67 14.00
CA ILE A 260 -15.01 11.16 12.65
C ILE A 260 -15.38 10.09 11.62
N LEU A 261 -15.03 8.83 11.86
CA LEU A 261 -15.41 7.72 10.98
C LEU A 261 -16.92 7.55 10.95
N LEU A 262 -17.61 7.65 12.08
CA LEU A 262 -19.07 7.57 12.15
C LEU A 262 -19.79 8.68 11.38
N ALA A 263 -19.15 9.83 11.20
CA ALA A 263 -19.65 10.95 10.39
C ALA A 263 -19.27 10.87 8.89
N SER A 264 -18.51 9.86 8.47
CA SER A 264 -17.89 9.79 7.14
C SER A 264 -18.44 8.64 6.28
N THR A 265 -18.17 8.72 4.97
CA THR A 265 -18.17 7.54 4.09
C THR A 265 -16.82 6.83 4.25
N ASN A 266 -16.80 5.61 4.78
CA ASN A 266 -15.58 4.86 5.05
C ASN A 266 -15.35 3.78 4.00
N ILE A 267 -14.25 3.93 3.26
CA ILE A 267 -13.75 2.95 2.30
C ILE A 267 -12.46 2.34 2.86
N VAL A 268 -12.31 1.02 2.77
CA VAL A 268 -11.13 0.30 3.24
C VAL A 268 -10.46 -0.47 2.10
N ASP A 269 -9.26 -0.98 2.31
CA ASP A 269 -8.62 -1.91 1.37
C ASP A 269 -9.11 -3.35 1.55
N ASP A 270 -9.24 -3.78 2.80
CA ASP A 270 -9.87 -5.03 3.22
C ASP A 270 -10.53 -4.84 4.60
N ILE A 271 -11.78 -5.29 4.73
CA ILE A 271 -12.59 -5.08 5.94
C ILE A 271 -11.95 -5.77 7.14
N ASP A 272 -11.58 -7.03 7.00
CA ASP A 272 -11.08 -7.83 8.12
C ASP A 272 -9.70 -7.39 8.59
N HIS A 273 -8.83 -6.93 7.69
CA HIS A 273 -7.50 -6.44 8.04
C HIS A 273 -7.57 -5.06 8.66
N CYS A 274 -8.39 -4.17 8.12
CA CYS A 274 -8.46 -2.79 8.60
C CYS A 274 -9.06 -2.70 10.02
N LEU A 275 -9.96 -3.62 10.40
CA LEU A 275 -10.60 -3.66 11.72
C LEU A 275 -9.79 -4.48 12.75
N ARG A 276 -8.47 -4.27 12.81
CA ARG A 276 -7.58 -4.93 13.80
C ARG A 276 -6.54 -3.98 14.36
N ALA A 277 -5.75 -4.47 15.31
CA ALA A 277 -4.51 -3.81 15.78
C ALA A 277 -4.70 -2.37 16.30
N ALA A 278 -5.87 -2.03 16.83
CA ALA A 278 -6.20 -0.70 17.34
C ALA A 278 -6.01 0.42 16.30
N THR A 279 -6.37 0.15 15.04
CA THR A 279 -6.62 1.19 14.04
C THR A 279 -7.92 1.94 14.37
N SER A 280 -8.13 3.13 13.81
CA SER A 280 -9.38 3.88 14.03
C SER A 280 -10.62 3.10 13.60
N PRO A 281 -10.65 2.37 12.47
CA PRO A 281 -11.77 1.47 12.16
C PRO A 281 -11.98 0.38 13.22
N HIS A 282 -10.93 -0.25 13.74
CA HIS A 282 -11.06 -1.23 14.81
C HIS A 282 -11.63 -0.61 16.10
N LEU A 283 -11.17 0.58 16.48
CA LEU A 283 -11.70 1.30 17.64
C LEU A 283 -13.17 1.71 17.43
N THR A 284 -13.57 2.00 16.20
CA THR A 284 -14.96 2.32 15.84
C THR A 284 -15.85 1.07 15.92
N GLU A 285 -15.37 -0.09 15.47
CA GLU A 285 -16.06 -1.37 15.67
C GLU A 285 -16.24 -1.67 17.16
N GLN A 286 -15.20 -1.46 17.98
CA GLN A 286 -15.28 -1.67 19.43
C GLN A 286 -16.28 -0.72 20.10
N LEU A 287 -16.33 0.54 19.67
CA LEU A 287 -17.26 1.54 20.21
C LEU A 287 -18.73 1.22 19.86
N THR A 288 -18.99 0.81 18.62
CA THR A 288 -20.35 0.59 18.11
C THR A 288 -20.86 -0.84 18.29
N GLY A 289 -19.96 -1.80 18.51
CA GLY A 289 -20.26 -3.22 18.56
C GLY A 289 -20.60 -3.84 17.21
N ASN A 290 -20.42 -3.13 16.09
CA ASN A 290 -20.73 -3.60 14.74
C ASN A 290 -19.81 -2.95 13.68
N ARG A 291 -20.01 -3.31 12.40
CA ARG A 291 -19.20 -2.84 11.26
C ARG A 291 -19.99 -1.99 10.26
N GLU A 292 -21.19 -1.55 10.59
CA GLU A 292 -22.11 -0.87 9.67
C GLU A 292 -21.58 0.49 9.18
N PHE A 293 -20.59 1.07 9.89
CA PHE A 293 -19.92 2.30 9.48
C PHE A 293 -18.98 2.11 8.27
N VAL A 294 -18.62 0.87 7.90
CA VAL A 294 -17.78 0.59 6.72
C VAL A 294 -18.68 0.46 5.49
N ASN A 295 -18.52 1.39 4.53
CA ASN A 295 -19.38 1.45 3.35
C ASN A 295 -18.96 0.50 2.23
N GLY A 296 -17.69 0.10 2.20
CA GLY A 296 -17.18 -0.85 1.22
C GLY A 296 -15.66 -0.84 1.11
N THR A 297 -15.16 -1.60 0.14
CA THR A 297 -13.74 -1.64 -0.21
C THR A 297 -13.42 -0.70 -1.37
N LEU A 298 -12.13 -0.43 -1.60
CA LEU A 298 -11.71 0.31 -2.79
C LEU A 298 -12.08 -0.44 -4.08
N ASP A 299 -12.10 -1.77 -4.06
CA ASP A 299 -12.59 -2.57 -5.19
C ASP A 299 -14.08 -2.36 -5.45
N ASP A 300 -14.90 -2.29 -4.39
CA ASP A 300 -16.33 -1.98 -4.54
C ASP A 300 -16.57 -0.62 -5.22
N VAL A 301 -15.78 0.39 -4.85
CA VAL A 301 -15.83 1.71 -5.51
C VAL A 301 -15.37 1.61 -6.97
N MET A 302 -14.30 0.86 -7.27
CA MET A 302 -13.83 0.66 -8.64
C MET A 302 -14.83 -0.11 -9.50
N ALA A 303 -15.55 -1.07 -8.92
CA ALA A 303 -16.58 -1.87 -9.56
C ALA A 303 -17.91 -1.11 -9.70
N GLY A 304 -18.08 0.01 -8.99
CA GLY A 304 -19.31 0.80 -8.96
C GLY A 304 -20.42 0.15 -8.11
N SER A 305 -20.10 -0.84 -7.28
CA SER A 305 -21.05 -1.42 -6.31
C SER A 305 -21.27 -0.51 -5.10
N VAL A 306 -20.32 0.39 -4.81
CA VAL A 306 -20.42 1.41 -3.75
C VAL A 306 -20.21 2.80 -4.34
N THR A 307 -21.15 3.70 -4.05
CA THR A 307 -21.07 5.13 -4.39
C THR A 307 -20.47 5.92 -3.23
N VAL A 308 -19.69 6.95 -3.54
CA VAL A 308 -19.05 7.82 -2.55
C VAL A 308 -19.73 9.19 -2.62
N PRO A 309 -20.68 9.49 -1.73
CA PRO A 309 -21.45 10.72 -1.81
C PRO A 309 -20.58 11.95 -1.52
N GLY A 310 -20.92 13.06 -2.16
CA GLY A 310 -20.24 14.35 -2.01
C GLY A 310 -20.70 15.20 -0.81
N ASP A 311 -21.58 14.67 0.03
CA ASP A 311 -22.29 15.38 1.12
C ASP A 311 -21.77 15.08 2.54
N ARG A 312 -20.63 14.38 2.61
CA ARG A 312 -19.93 14.03 3.84
C ARG A 312 -18.45 13.74 3.55
N PRO A 313 -17.55 13.70 4.55
CA PRO A 313 -16.16 13.33 4.34
C PRO A 313 -16.04 11.92 3.76
N ALA A 314 -15.09 11.71 2.85
CA ALA A 314 -14.79 10.38 2.29
C ALA A 314 -13.44 9.91 2.80
N VAL A 315 -13.42 8.90 3.67
CA VAL A 315 -12.20 8.42 4.34
C VAL A 315 -11.77 7.09 3.73
N PHE A 316 -10.55 7.04 3.20
CA PHE A 316 -9.89 5.80 2.82
C PHE A 316 -8.92 5.34 3.91
N SER A 317 -9.15 4.17 4.50
CA SER A 317 -8.27 3.56 5.50
C SER A 317 -7.66 2.25 4.98
N PRO A 318 -6.43 2.28 4.42
CA PRO A 318 -5.75 1.07 3.95
C PRO A 318 -4.86 0.42 5.01
N PHE A 319 -5.16 -0.81 5.44
CA PHE A 319 -4.28 -1.58 6.33
C PHE A 319 -2.91 -1.88 5.70
N GLY A 320 -2.90 -2.14 4.39
CA GLY A 320 -1.77 -2.61 3.61
C GLY A 320 -1.76 -4.13 3.48
N LEU A 321 -2.06 -4.60 2.27
CA LEU A 321 -2.16 -6.02 1.94
C LEU A 321 -0.85 -6.55 1.35
N GLY A 322 -0.47 -7.78 1.71
CA GLY A 322 0.73 -8.44 1.18
C GLY A 322 0.64 -8.67 -0.34
N VAL A 323 -0.56 -8.87 -0.86
CA VAL A 323 -0.81 -9.00 -2.31
C VAL A 323 -0.37 -7.77 -3.11
N LEU A 324 -0.40 -6.57 -2.53
CA LEU A 324 0.08 -5.36 -3.19
C LEU A 324 1.60 -5.31 -3.25
N ASP A 325 2.28 -5.84 -2.22
CA ASP A 325 3.73 -5.96 -2.23
C ASP A 325 4.17 -7.00 -3.28
N LEU A 326 3.43 -8.11 -3.42
CA LEU A 326 3.68 -9.11 -4.47
C LEU A 326 3.44 -8.54 -5.87
N ALA A 327 2.35 -7.79 -6.09
CA ALA A 327 2.03 -7.22 -7.39
C ALA A 327 3.15 -6.29 -7.90
N VAL A 328 3.60 -5.36 -7.05
CA VAL A 328 4.70 -4.44 -7.40
C VAL A 328 6.05 -5.16 -7.42
N GLY A 329 6.26 -6.15 -6.56
CA GLY A 329 7.47 -6.99 -6.58
C GLY A 329 7.63 -7.77 -7.88
N SER A 330 6.59 -8.46 -8.32
CA SER A 330 6.57 -9.18 -9.60
C SER A 330 6.74 -8.24 -10.78
N TYR A 331 6.11 -7.06 -10.75
CA TYR A 331 6.32 -6.03 -11.77
C TYR A 331 7.81 -5.65 -11.89
N VAL A 332 8.48 -5.40 -10.76
CA VAL A 332 9.92 -5.08 -10.73
C VAL A 332 10.76 -6.26 -11.21
N TYR A 333 10.47 -7.48 -10.75
CA TYR A 333 11.18 -8.68 -11.16
C TYR A 333 11.09 -8.89 -12.68
N ASP A 334 9.89 -8.84 -13.25
CA ASP A 334 9.64 -9.03 -14.68
C ASP A 334 10.36 -7.98 -15.52
N ARG A 335 10.37 -6.72 -15.08
CA ARG A 335 11.09 -5.62 -15.74
C ARG A 335 12.59 -5.90 -15.82
N ILE A 336 13.19 -6.32 -14.72
CA ILE A 336 14.63 -6.62 -14.63
C ILE A 336 14.97 -7.89 -15.42
N ALA A 337 14.10 -8.90 -15.36
CA ALA A 337 14.21 -10.15 -16.11
C ALA A 337 14.21 -9.88 -17.63
N ARG A 338 13.25 -9.09 -18.11
CA ARG A 338 13.15 -8.71 -19.54
C ARG A 338 14.34 -7.90 -20.01
N ALA A 339 14.98 -7.14 -19.14
CA ALA A 339 16.21 -6.41 -19.43
C ALA A 339 17.47 -7.31 -19.44
N GLY A 340 17.37 -8.56 -18.97
CA GLY A 340 18.52 -9.45 -18.82
C GLY A 340 19.45 -9.07 -17.67
N GLU A 341 18.94 -8.34 -16.67
CA GLU A 341 19.73 -7.75 -15.59
C GLU A 341 19.56 -8.45 -14.23
N LEU A 342 18.92 -9.62 -14.21
CA LEU A 342 18.75 -10.41 -12.98
C LEU A 342 20.11 -10.90 -12.48
N ARG A 343 20.37 -10.65 -11.20
CA ARG A 343 21.54 -11.18 -10.50
C ARG A 343 21.18 -12.54 -9.90
N VAL A 344 21.36 -13.58 -10.70
CA VAL A 344 21.16 -14.97 -10.26
C VAL A 344 22.29 -15.38 -9.31
N VAL A 345 21.94 -16.08 -8.24
CA VAL A 345 22.88 -16.65 -7.28
C VAL A 345 23.08 -18.12 -7.62
N ASP A 346 24.22 -18.42 -8.25
CA ASP A 346 24.56 -19.79 -8.66
C ASP A 346 24.62 -20.74 -7.46
N GLY A 347 24.00 -21.91 -7.60
CA GLY A 347 24.03 -22.95 -6.57
C GLY A 347 23.32 -22.58 -5.27
N PHE A 348 22.41 -21.58 -5.27
CA PHE A 348 21.67 -21.18 -4.08
C PHE A 348 20.92 -22.35 -3.42
N PHE A 349 20.26 -23.18 -4.24
CA PHE A 349 19.73 -24.46 -3.80
C PHE A 349 20.73 -25.57 -4.15
N HIS A 350 21.28 -26.23 -3.13
CA HIS A 350 22.35 -27.22 -3.31
C HIS A 350 21.85 -28.57 -3.83
N GLU A 351 20.74 -29.07 -3.29
CA GLU A 351 20.19 -30.39 -3.59
C GLU A 351 18.79 -30.22 -4.19
N LEU A 352 18.68 -30.49 -5.50
CA LEU A 352 17.41 -30.44 -6.25
C LEU A 352 16.93 -31.83 -6.68
N SER A 353 17.80 -32.86 -6.62
CA SER A 353 17.37 -34.25 -6.77
C SER A 353 16.78 -34.73 -5.46
N ARG A 354 15.49 -35.10 -5.48
CA ARG A 354 14.84 -35.70 -4.31
C ARG A 354 15.43 -37.07 -3.94
N TYR A 355 16.02 -37.79 -4.90
CA TYR A 355 16.39 -39.20 -4.76
C TYR A 355 17.90 -39.48 -4.93
N GLY A 356 18.73 -38.44 -4.97
CA GLY A 356 20.17 -38.55 -5.29
C GLY A 356 20.45 -38.34 -6.75
#